data_AF-A0A520FZK0-F1
#
_entry.id   AF-A0A520FZK0-F1
#
_cell.length_a   1.000
_cell.length_b   1.000
_cell.length_c   1.000
_cell.angle_alpha   90.00
_cell.angle_beta   90.00
_cell.angle_gamma   90.00
#
_symmetry.space_group_name_H-M   'P 1'
#
loop_
_entity.id
_entity.type
_entity.pdbx_description
1 polymer ?
#
loop_
_entity_poly.entity_id
_entity_poly.type
_entity_poly.pdbx_seq_one_letter_code
_entity_poly.pdbx_strand_id
1 'polypeptide(L)'
;MPGSWRPTASRAASSARTRRPATCGAWTTASPASRSRPEHRTTVRGPIVLALLLGLGTASGAQVVRCRDAAGRVSYNDTGCKAGDQRVDLGLDPGAYAERGGSGDAGPDRLQQQLDGVERARRLQRETVDAVTRSERASIGVANARLQQEQQEQQNRRDAELRGQREAEAARWNPGWNPQAGTYGAPYGAPYVIPYGGVPYRGPPPALPDMRPQLRGCGIAGCQDTQGNHYDRAGRLDRYVRPDGRTCRPARS
;
A
#
# COMPACT_ATOMS: atom_id res chain seq x y z
N MET A 1 45.98 -37.04 45.83
CA MET A 1 44.81 -36.57 46.60
C MET A 1 44.21 -35.35 45.91
N PRO A 2 43.11 -35.50 45.14
CA PRO A 2 42.49 -34.38 44.45
C PRO A 2 41.48 -33.66 45.36
N GLY A 3 41.69 -32.35 45.56
CA GLY A 3 40.80 -31.47 46.32
C GLY A 3 39.62 -30.98 45.48
N SER A 4 38.42 -31.29 45.92
CA SER A 4 37.15 -30.87 45.31
C SER A 4 36.80 -29.43 45.71
N TRP A 5 36.77 -28.51 44.73
CA TRP A 5 36.19 -27.18 44.89
C TRP A 5 34.73 -27.21 44.40
N ARG A 6 33.79 -26.92 45.30
CA ARG A 6 32.37 -26.70 44.99
C ARG A 6 32.13 -25.20 44.78
N PRO A 7 31.53 -24.75 43.67
CA PRO A 7 31.02 -23.39 43.58
C PRO A 7 29.63 -23.29 44.21
N THR A 8 29.49 -22.33 45.14
CA THR A 8 28.24 -21.85 45.73
C THR A 8 27.38 -21.15 44.67
N ALA A 9 26.15 -21.62 44.49
CA ALA A 9 25.16 -21.02 43.63
C ALA A 9 24.55 -19.76 44.27
N SER A 10 24.83 -18.60 43.69
CA SER A 10 24.17 -17.33 44.03
C SER A 10 22.79 -17.28 43.38
N ARG A 11 21.73 -17.47 44.18
CA ARG A 11 20.35 -17.14 43.79
C ARG A 11 20.20 -15.63 43.66
N ALA A 12 20.20 -15.12 42.43
CA ALA A 12 19.72 -13.77 42.14
C ALA A 12 18.18 -13.82 42.00
N ALA A 13 17.50 -13.22 42.97
CA ALA A 13 16.07 -12.97 42.91
C ALA A 13 15.78 -11.86 41.88
N SER A 14 15.35 -12.23 40.68
CA SER A 14 14.84 -11.27 39.70
C SER A 14 13.37 -10.95 40.02
N SER A 15 13.15 -9.75 40.52
CA SER A 15 11.84 -9.15 40.76
C SER A 15 11.00 -9.16 39.49
N ALA A 16 9.89 -9.88 39.53
CA ALA A 16 8.82 -9.81 38.55
C ALA A 16 8.20 -8.41 38.59
N ARG A 17 8.64 -7.53 37.69
CA ARG A 17 7.98 -6.24 37.44
C ARG A 17 6.83 -6.49 36.47
N THR A 18 5.64 -6.72 37.03
CA THR A 18 4.35 -6.75 36.32
C THR A 18 4.16 -5.42 35.59
N ARG A 19 4.49 -5.39 34.29
CA ARG A 19 4.11 -4.29 33.41
C ARG A 19 2.62 -4.43 33.12
N ARG A 20 1.85 -3.47 33.64
CA ARG A 20 0.45 -3.25 33.28
C ARG A 20 0.34 -3.12 31.75
N PRO A 21 -0.69 -3.71 31.10
CA PRO A 21 -0.97 -3.41 29.71
C PRO A 21 -1.36 -1.93 29.60
N ALA A 22 -0.65 -1.20 28.75
CA ALA A 22 -1.10 0.10 28.29
C ALA A 22 -2.36 -0.14 27.46
N THR A 23 -3.51 0.20 28.04
CA THR A 23 -4.76 0.36 27.31
C THR A 23 -4.57 1.48 26.29
N CYS A 24 -4.54 1.11 25.01
CA CYS A 24 -4.73 2.09 23.94
C CYS A 24 -6.11 2.72 24.14
N GLY A 25 -6.09 3.99 24.51
CA GLY A 25 -7.28 4.81 24.69
C GLY A 25 -8.16 4.77 23.46
N ALA A 26 -9.46 4.61 23.74
CA ALA A 26 -10.53 4.86 22.83
C ALA A 26 -10.38 6.26 22.22
N TRP A 27 -10.28 6.32 20.89
CA TRP A 27 -10.52 7.56 20.18
C TRP A 27 -12.03 7.74 20.11
N THR A 28 -12.52 8.66 20.92
CA THR A 28 -13.88 9.18 20.87
C THR A 28 -14.14 9.71 19.47
N THR A 29 -15.16 9.15 18.83
CA THR A 29 -15.76 9.65 17.60
C THR A 29 -16.28 11.06 17.83
N ALA A 30 -15.53 12.06 17.36
CA ALA A 30 -16.04 13.41 17.20
C ALA A 30 -16.85 13.47 15.89
N SER A 31 -18.17 13.52 16.04
CA SER A 31 -19.12 13.82 14.97
C SER A 31 -18.84 15.20 14.37
N PRO A 32 -18.61 15.34 13.05
CA PRO A 32 -18.74 16.62 12.39
C PRO A 32 -20.22 16.90 12.11
N ALA A 33 -20.62 18.08 12.59
CA ALA A 33 -21.89 18.75 12.39
C ALA A 33 -22.53 18.51 11.01
N SER A 34 -23.81 18.19 11.06
CA SER A 34 -24.77 18.23 9.95
C SER A 34 -24.76 19.61 9.30
N ARG A 35 -24.14 19.72 8.12
CA ARG A 35 -24.29 20.87 7.22
C ARG A 35 -25.31 20.50 6.16
N SER A 36 -26.53 21.01 6.33
CA SER A 36 -27.59 21.02 5.33
C SER A 36 -27.05 21.58 4.01
N ARG A 37 -27.08 20.77 2.95
CA ARG A 37 -26.89 21.22 1.56
C ARG A 37 -28.18 21.02 0.76
N PRO A 38 -28.47 21.93 -0.17
CA PRO A 38 -29.77 22.07 -0.80
C PRO A 38 -30.08 20.93 -1.78
N GLU A 39 -31.38 20.62 -1.84
CA GLU A 39 -32.01 19.77 -2.84
C GLU A 39 -31.68 20.25 -4.26
N HIS A 40 -30.83 19.51 -4.96
CA HIS A 40 -30.86 19.53 -6.42
C HIS A 40 -31.86 18.48 -6.88
N ARG A 41 -33.03 18.97 -7.33
CA ARG A 41 -33.98 18.21 -8.15
C ARG A 41 -33.26 17.71 -9.41
N THR A 42 -32.78 16.48 -9.38
CA THR A 42 -32.40 15.75 -10.59
C THR A 42 -33.65 15.11 -11.17
N THR A 43 -34.13 15.71 -12.26
CA THR A 43 -35.17 15.20 -13.15
C THR A 43 -34.84 13.77 -13.57
N VAL A 44 -35.54 12.79 -12.99
CA VAL A 44 -35.51 11.39 -13.42
C VAL A 44 -36.30 11.29 -14.72
N ARG A 45 -35.62 11.45 -15.85
CA ARG A 45 -36.13 11.07 -17.17
C ARG A 45 -35.03 10.33 -17.92
N GLY A 46 -35.06 9.01 -17.82
CA GLY A 46 -34.57 8.13 -18.88
C GLY A 46 -33.52 7.08 -18.51
N PRO A 47 -33.86 6.03 -17.74
CA PRO A 47 -33.13 4.76 -17.80
C PRO A 47 -33.90 3.66 -18.57
N ILE A 48 -35.00 3.98 -19.27
CA ILE A 48 -35.83 2.95 -19.94
C ILE A 48 -35.29 2.61 -21.35
N VAL A 49 -34.61 3.54 -22.03
CA VAL A 49 -34.13 3.28 -23.41
C VAL A 49 -32.87 2.39 -23.43
N LEU A 50 -32.05 2.38 -22.37
CA LEU A 50 -30.82 1.58 -22.33
C LEU A 50 -31.09 0.08 -22.04
N ALA A 51 -32.17 -0.24 -21.33
CA ALA A 51 -32.54 -1.63 -21.04
C ALA A 51 -33.09 -2.38 -22.28
N LEU A 52 -33.69 -1.66 -23.24
CA LEU A 52 -34.26 -2.26 -24.46
C LEU A 52 -33.20 -2.59 -25.53
N LEU A 53 -32.04 -1.92 -25.51
CA LEU A 53 -30.94 -2.19 -26.45
C LEU A 53 -30.08 -3.42 -26.06
N LEU A 54 -30.15 -3.89 -24.81
CA LEU A 54 -29.41 -5.08 -24.36
C LEU A 54 -30.14 -6.41 -24.68
N GLY A 55 -31.39 -6.36 -25.18
CA GLY A 55 -32.21 -7.55 -25.46
C GLY A 55 -32.11 -8.11 -26.88
N LEU A 56 -31.52 -7.40 -27.86
CA LEU A 56 -31.49 -7.83 -29.27
C LEU A 56 -30.22 -8.60 -29.68
N GLY A 57 -29.37 -8.99 -28.73
CA GLY A 57 -28.22 -9.86 -28.98
C GLY A 57 -28.59 -11.34 -29.08
N THR A 58 -29.62 -11.73 -29.82
CA THR A 58 -29.96 -13.14 -30.02
C THR A 58 -29.09 -13.76 -31.11
N ALA A 59 -28.14 -14.57 -30.65
CA ALA A 59 -27.73 -15.84 -31.25
C ALA A 59 -27.31 -15.83 -32.74
N SER A 60 -26.22 -15.15 -33.06
CA SER A 60 -25.34 -15.60 -34.16
C SER A 60 -24.49 -16.76 -33.65
N GLY A 61 -25.11 -17.91 -33.39
CA GLY A 61 -24.42 -19.11 -32.96
C GLY A 61 -23.65 -19.70 -34.13
N ALA A 62 -22.40 -19.30 -34.33
CA ALA A 62 -21.47 -20.05 -35.18
C ALA A 62 -21.35 -21.46 -34.58
N GLN A 63 -22.00 -22.44 -35.22
CA GLN A 63 -22.00 -23.81 -34.76
C GLN A 63 -20.63 -24.42 -35.09
N VAL A 64 -19.71 -24.35 -34.13
CA VAL A 64 -18.40 -24.98 -34.26
C VAL A 64 -18.58 -26.48 -34.04
N VAL A 65 -18.51 -27.25 -35.12
CA VAL A 65 -18.59 -28.71 -35.08
C VAL A 65 -17.21 -29.26 -34.77
N ARG A 66 -17.13 -30.15 -33.77
CA ARG A 66 -15.89 -30.85 -33.42
C ARG A 66 -15.82 -32.15 -34.21
N CYS A 67 -14.81 -32.28 -35.06
CA CYS A 67 -14.60 -33.44 -35.91
C CYS A 67 -13.39 -34.23 -35.41
N ARG A 68 -13.47 -35.55 -35.46
CA ARG A 68 -12.37 -36.45 -35.11
C ARG A 68 -12.01 -37.30 -36.33
N ASP A 69 -10.75 -37.24 -36.74
CA ASP A 69 -10.25 -38.02 -37.86
C ASP A 69 -9.97 -39.49 -37.44
N ALA A 70 -9.68 -40.33 -38.43
CA ALA A 70 -9.31 -41.74 -38.21
C ALA A 70 -7.99 -41.91 -37.42
N ALA A 71 -7.13 -40.88 -37.39
CA ALA A 71 -5.92 -40.85 -36.58
C ALA A 71 -6.18 -40.39 -35.13
N GLY A 72 -7.43 -40.04 -34.80
CA GLY A 72 -7.84 -39.56 -33.49
C GLY A 72 -7.55 -38.10 -33.20
N ARG A 73 -7.10 -37.30 -34.18
CA ARG A 73 -6.93 -35.85 -34.02
C ARG A 73 -8.27 -35.17 -34.10
N VAL A 74 -8.39 -34.08 -33.34
CA VAL A 74 -9.63 -33.31 -33.23
C VAL A 74 -9.43 -31.97 -33.92
N SER A 75 -10.28 -31.67 -34.90
CA SER A 75 -10.35 -30.36 -35.55
C SER A 75 -11.71 -29.71 -35.33
N TYR A 76 -11.74 -28.39 -35.25
CA TYR A 76 -12.96 -27.60 -35.12
C TYR A 76 -13.25 -26.93 -36.46
N ASN A 77 -14.43 -27.19 -37.01
CA ASN A 77 -14.84 -26.64 -38.30
C ASN A 77 -16.24 -26.04 -38.19
N ASP A 78 -16.45 -24.93 -38.86
CA ASP A 78 -17.72 -24.19 -38.92
C ASP A 78 -18.65 -24.71 -40.03
N THR A 79 -18.09 -25.42 -41.01
CA THR A 79 -18.81 -25.95 -42.18
C THR A 79 -19.18 -27.43 -42.09
N GLY A 80 -18.81 -28.12 -41.01
CA GLY A 80 -19.04 -29.56 -40.79
C GLY A 80 -17.78 -30.43 -40.94
N CYS A 81 -17.93 -31.75 -40.78
CA CYS A 81 -16.81 -32.70 -40.82
C CYS A 81 -16.54 -33.21 -42.23
N LYS A 82 -15.26 -33.44 -42.57
CA LYS A 82 -14.88 -34.00 -43.88
C LYS A 82 -15.35 -35.45 -43.98
N ALA A 83 -15.52 -35.94 -45.20
CA ALA A 83 -15.90 -37.34 -45.44
C ALA A 83 -14.87 -38.29 -44.82
N GLY A 84 -15.32 -39.13 -43.89
CA GLY A 84 -14.47 -40.05 -43.11
C GLY A 84 -14.14 -39.57 -41.69
N ASP A 85 -14.37 -38.30 -41.37
CA ASP A 85 -14.26 -37.80 -40.00
C ASP A 85 -15.57 -38.03 -39.23
N GLN A 86 -15.47 -38.44 -37.97
CA GLN A 86 -16.63 -38.53 -37.09
C GLN A 86 -16.93 -37.18 -36.44
N ARG A 87 -18.17 -36.72 -36.59
CA ARG A 87 -18.69 -35.61 -35.78
C ARG A 87 -18.77 -36.07 -34.34
N VAL A 88 -17.97 -35.46 -33.48
CA VAL A 88 -18.05 -35.61 -32.03
C VAL A 88 -19.05 -34.56 -31.58
N ASP A 89 -20.34 -34.91 -31.59
CA ASP A 89 -21.32 -34.05 -30.94
C ASP A 89 -20.90 -33.90 -29.48
N LEU A 90 -20.71 -32.65 -29.08
CA LEU A 90 -20.66 -32.27 -27.67
C LEU A 90 -22.06 -32.56 -27.13
N GLY A 91 -22.31 -33.83 -26.84
CA GLY A 91 -23.57 -34.34 -26.37
C GLY A 91 -24.01 -33.55 -25.14
N LEU A 92 -24.85 -32.56 -25.38
CA LEU A 92 -25.94 -32.18 -24.50
C LEU A 92 -27.14 -33.12 -24.73
N ASP A 93 -26.87 -34.37 -25.12
CA ASP A 93 -27.89 -35.40 -25.24
C ASP A 93 -28.37 -35.72 -23.82
N PRO A 94 -29.62 -35.42 -23.45
CA PRO A 94 -30.10 -35.65 -22.09
C PRO A 94 -30.12 -37.13 -21.71
N GLY A 95 -29.92 -38.04 -22.66
CA GLY A 95 -29.82 -39.49 -22.46
C GLY A 95 -28.40 -40.03 -22.22
N ALA A 96 -27.33 -39.27 -22.51
CA ALA A 96 -25.96 -39.78 -22.39
C ALA A 96 -25.50 -39.98 -20.93
N TYR A 97 -26.23 -39.45 -19.95
CA TYR A 97 -25.99 -39.68 -18.52
C TYR A 97 -26.71 -40.93 -17.98
N ALA A 98 -27.58 -41.57 -18.77
CA ALA A 98 -28.42 -42.67 -18.29
C ALA A 98 -27.68 -44.03 -18.25
N GLU A 99 -26.67 -44.26 -19.11
CA GLU A 99 -26.06 -45.60 -19.23
C GLU A 99 -24.75 -45.81 -18.45
N ARG A 100 -24.21 -44.78 -17.77
CA ARG A 100 -23.19 -44.99 -16.72
C ARG A 100 -23.84 -45.10 -15.33
N GLY A 101 -25.03 -45.70 -15.29
CA GLY A 101 -25.75 -46.12 -14.09
C GLY A 101 -25.52 -47.61 -13.78
N GLY A 102 -24.28 -48.10 -13.93
CA GLY A 102 -23.89 -49.44 -13.50
C GLY A 102 -23.79 -49.52 -11.99
N SER A 103 -24.94 -49.74 -11.35
CA SER A 103 -25.17 -50.62 -10.19
C SER A 103 -24.10 -50.69 -9.10
N GLY A 104 -24.43 -50.16 -7.93
CA GLY A 104 -24.24 -50.95 -6.71
C GLY A 104 -23.52 -50.32 -5.53
N ASP A 105 -23.44 -48.99 -5.41
CA ASP A 105 -23.14 -48.32 -4.14
C ASP A 105 -23.50 -46.83 -4.25
N ALA A 106 -24.80 -46.52 -4.26
CA ALA A 106 -25.28 -45.17 -4.01
C ALA A 106 -25.18 -44.88 -2.50
N GLY A 107 -23.96 -44.95 -1.97
CA GLY A 107 -23.65 -44.67 -0.58
C GLY A 107 -23.74 -43.17 -0.27
N PRO A 108 -23.71 -42.80 1.03
CA PRO A 108 -23.73 -41.42 1.51
C PRO A 108 -22.70 -40.48 0.83
N ASP A 109 -21.67 -41.03 0.19
CA ASP A 109 -20.62 -40.30 -0.52
C ASP A 109 -21.11 -39.40 -1.66
N ARG A 110 -22.22 -39.74 -2.32
CA ARG A 110 -22.73 -38.92 -3.44
C ARG A 110 -23.37 -37.62 -2.97
N LEU A 111 -24.08 -37.67 -1.83
CA LEU A 111 -24.62 -36.48 -1.18
C LEU A 111 -23.46 -35.62 -0.62
N GLN A 112 -22.45 -36.27 -0.05
CA GLN A 112 -21.25 -35.60 0.45
C GLN A 112 -20.52 -34.83 -0.68
N GLN A 113 -20.34 -35.46 -1.85
CA GLN A 113 -19.77 -34.79 -3.02
C GLN A 113 -20.58 -33.59 -3.51
N GLN A 114 -21.91 -33.65 -3.44
CA GLN A 114 -22.77 -32.52 -3.79
C GLN A 114 -22.60 -31.35 -2.80
N LEU A 115 -22.56 -31.65 -1.50
CA LEU A 115 -22.33 -30.64 -0.46
C LEU A 115 -20.95 -29.99 -0.59
N ASP A 116 -19.91 -30.79 -0.82
CA ASP A 116 -18.54 -30.30 -1.04
C ASP A 116 -18.43 -29.40 -2.28
N GLY A 117 -19.19 -29.72 -3.33
CA GLY A 117 -19.29 -28.88 -4.53
C GLY A 117 -19.88 -27.50 -4.23
N VAL A 118 -20.96 -27.44 -3.45
CA VAL A 118 -21.62 -26.19 -3.05
C VAL A 118 -20.72 -25.37 -2.13
N GLU A 119 -20.05 -26.01 -1.15
CA GLU A 119 -19.13 -25.34 -0.23
C GLU A 119 -17.96 -24.71 -1.00
N ARG A 120 -17.38 -25.45 -1.97
CA ARG A 120 -16.29 -24.96 -2.82
C ARG A 120 -16.74 -23.80 -3.70
N ALA A 121 -17.93 -23.87 -4.29
CA ALA A 121 -18.49 -22.78 -5.09
C ALA A 121 -18.73 -21.51 -4.26
N ARG A 122 -19.28 -21.65 -3.03
CA ARG A 122 -19.45 -20.51 -2.11
C ARG A 122 -18.12 -19.89 -1.70
N ARG A 123 -17.10 -20.71 -1.47
CA ARG A 123 -15.75 -20.23 -1.14
C ARG A 123 -15.18 -19.37 -2.27
N LEU A 124 -15.29 -19.84 -3.51
CA LEU A 124 -14.86 -19.09 -4.68
C LEU A 124 -15.59 -17.75 -4.78
N GLN A 125 -16.92 -17.72 -4.59
CA GLN A 125 -17.69 -16.47 -4.61
C GLN A 125 -17.21 -15.45 -3.56
N ARG A 126 -16.88 -15.90 -2.34
CA ARG A 126 -16.34 -15.01 -1.29
C ARG A 126 -14.96 -14.46 -1.69
N GLU A 127 -14.10 -15.30 -2.26
CA GLU A 127 -12.78 -14.89 -2.72
C GLU A 127 -12.86 -13.86 -3.87
N THR A 128 -13.84 -13.99 -4.77
CA THR A 128 -14.07 -12.99 -5.83
C THR A 128 -14.54 -11.66 -5.27
N VAL A 129 -15.51 -11.66 -4.33
CA VAL A 129 -15.99 -10.44 -3.68
C VAL A 129 -14.85 -9.74 -2.95
N ASP A 130 -14.05 -10.48 -2.17
CA ASP A 130 -12.90 -9.92 -1.45
C ASP A 130 -11.81 -9.37 -2.38
N ALA A 131 -11.62 -9.97 -3.56
CA ALA A 131 -10.70 -9.46 -4.58
C ALA A 131 -11.19 -8.13 -5.17
N VAL A 132 -12.48 -8.03 -5.51
CA VAL A 132 -13.09 -6.79 -6.01
C VAL A 132 -13.03 -5.70 -4.96
N THR A 133 -13.43 -5.97 -3.73
CA THR A 133 -13.41 -4.96 -2.66
C THR A 133 -11.97 -4.49 -2.34
N ARG A 134 -10.96 -5.36 -2.43
CA ARG A 134 -9.56 -4.94 -2.30
C ARG A 134 -9.11 -4.03 -3.45
N SER A 135 -9.52 -4.34 -4.68
CA SER A 135 -9.25 -3.50 -5.85
C SER A 135 -9.86 -2.11 -5.70
N GLU A 136 -11.12 -2.02 -5.25
CA GLU A 136 -11.80 -0.75 -5.01
C GLU A 136 -11.17 0.06 -3.87
N ARG A 137 -10.75 -0.59 -2.78
CA ARG A 137 -10.03 0.13 -1.71
C ARG A 137 -8.68 0.67 -2.18
N ALA A 138 -7.99 -0.03 -3.07
CA ALA A 138 -6.74 0.43 -3.65
C ALA A 138 -6.96 1.66 -4.55
N SER A 139 -8.01 1.68 -5.38
CA SER A 139 -8.31 2.81 -6.25
C SER A 139 -8.73 4.06 -5.46
N ILE A 140 -9.55 3.89 -4.41
CA ILE A 140 -9.94 4.99 -3.50
C ILE A 140 -8.72 5.52 -2.73
N GLY A 141 -7.80 4.64 -2.32
CA GLY A 141 -6.55 5.03 -1.65
C GLY A 141 -5.68 5.94 -2.52
N VAL A 142 -5.51 5.59 -3.80
CA VAL A 142 -4.73 6.41 -4.76
C VAL A 142 -5.41 7.75 -5.04
N ALA A 143 -6.74 7.76 -5.19
CA ALA A 143 -7.49 9.01 -5.39
C ALA A 143 -7.36 9.96 -4.19
N ASN A 144 -7.44 9.44 -2.97
CA ASN A 144 -7.27 10.24 -1.75
C ASN A 144 -5.84 10.75 -1.58
N ALA A 145 -4.83 9.96 -1.94
CA ALA A 145 -3.43 10.38 -1.89
C ALA A 145 -3.14 11.56 -2.84
N ARG A 146 -3.72 11.53 -4.05
CA ARG A 146 -3.61 12.64 -5.01
C ARG A 146 -4.27 13.92 -4.50
N LEU A 147 -5.47 13.80 -3.93
CA LEU A 147 -6.18 14.92 -3.30
C LEU A 147 -5.38 15.53 -2.15
N GLN A 148 -4.72 14.71 -1.30
CA GLN A 148 -3.84 15.23 -0.24
C GLN A 148 -2.63 15.96 -0.80
N GLN A 149 -2.00 15.43 -1.85
CA GLN A 149 -0.84 16.06 -2.48
C GLN A 149 -1.19 17.44 -3.05
N GLU A 150 -2.32 17.55 -3.76
CA GLU A 150 -2.81 18.82 -4.31
C GLU A 150 -3.10 19.84 -3.20
N GLN A 151 -3.69 19.38 -2.08
CA GLN A 151 -3.99 20.24 -0.94
C GLN A 151 -2.71 20.76 -0.26
N GLN A 152 -1.69 19.90 -0.15
CA GLN A 152 -0.40 20.27 0.42
C GLN A 152 0.36 21.25 -0.49
N GLU A 153 0.30 21.09 -1.81
CA GLU A 153 0.92 22.03 -2.74
C GLU A 153 0.25 23.42 -2.66
N GLN A 154 -1.08 23.48 -2.56
CA GLN A 154 -1.78 24.74 -2.36
C GLN A 154 -1.39 25.42 -1.04
N GLN A 155 -1.17 24.64 0.01
CA GLN A 155 -0.71 25.18 1.29
C GLN A 155 0.71 25.74 1.19
N ASN A 156 1.62 25.01 0.54
CA ASN A 156 2.99 25.47 0.29
C ASN A 156 3.03 26.76 -0.56
N ARG A 157 2.14 26.89 -1.56
CA ARG A 157 2.01 28.12 -2.35
C ARG A 157 1.58 29.31 -1.50
N ARG A 158 0.53 29.14 -0.67
CA ARG A 158 0.09 30.19 0.26
C ARG A 158 1.19 30.61 1.24
N ASP A 159 1.93 29.64 1.78
CA ASP A 159 3.03 29.93 2.70
C ASP A 159 4.21 30.63 2.01
N ALA A 160 4.46 30.35 0.73
CA ALA A 160 5.45 31.05 -0.08
C ALA A 160 5.02 32.50 -0.36
N GLU A 161 3.75 32.72 -0.70
CA GLU A 161 3.18 34.06 -0.90
C GLU A 161 3.25 34.89 0.39
N LEU A 162 2.87 34.31 1.54
CA LEU A 162 2.97 34.94 2.85
C LEU A 162 4.42 35.29 3.24
N ARG A 163 5.40 34.49 2.82
CA ARG A 163 6.81 34.83 3.00
C ARG A 163 7.21 36.01 2.11
N GLY A 164 6.85 35.97 0.83
CA GLY A 164 7.11 37.08 -0.10
C GLY A 164 6.48 38.40 0.36
N GLN A 165 5.27 38.37 0.91
CA GLN A 165 4.62 39.56 1.48
C GLN A 165 5.38 40.11 2.68
N ARG A 166 5.80 39.24 3.61
CA ARG A 166 6.59 39.64 4.78
C ARG A 166 7.95 40.22 4.39
N GLU A 167 8.59 39.65 3.38
CA GLU A 167 9.86 40.17 2.83
C GLU A 167 9.67 41.54 2.16
N ALA A 168 8.61 41.71 1.37
CA ALA A 168 8.29 42.99 0.74
C ALA A 168 7.93 44.07 1.78
N GLU A 169 7.19 43.71 2.83
CA GLU A 169 6.88 44.60 3.95
C GLU A 169 8.14 45.00 4.73
N ALA A 170 9.03 44.04 5.01
CA ALA A 170 10.31 44.32 5.65
C ALA A 170 11.18 45.26 4.81
N ALA A 171 11.24 45.05 3.49
CA ALA A 171 11.97 45.92 2.56
C ALA A 171 11.39 47.35 2.51
N ARG A 172 10.07 47.50 2.67
CA ARG A 172 9.40 48.81 2.73
C ARG A 172 9.82 49.62 3.96
N TRP A 173 9.96 48.98 5.11
CA TRP A 173 10.35 49.65 6.36
C TRP A 173 11.85 49.87 6.51
N ASN A 174 12.68 49.09 5.80
CA ASN A 174 14.14 49.21 5.86
C ASN A 174 14.78 49.16 4.46
N PRO A 175 14.68 50.25 3.67
CA PRO A 175 15.13 50.26 2.28
C PRO A 175 16.66 50.13 2.11
N GLY A 176 17.44 50.30 3.19
CA GLY A 176 18.89 50.06 3.20
C GLY A 176 19.27 48.62 3.55
N TRP A 177 18.33 47.80 4.02
CA TRP A 177 18.58 46.41 4.37
C TRP A 177 18.39 45.53 3.15
N ASN A 178 19.48 45.32 2.41
CA ASN A 178 19.53 44.31 1.36
C ASN A 178 19.93 42.96 2.00
N PRO A 179 19.03 41.96 2.11
CA PRO A 179 19.37 40.65 2.65
C PRO A 179 20.47 39.95 1.85
N GLN A 180 20.64 40.28 0.57
CA GLN A 180 21.71 39.74 -0.28
C GLN A 180 23.06 40.44 -0.06
N ALA A 181 23.09 41.65 0.51
CA ALA A 181 24.33 42.37 0.80
C ALA A 181 25.00 41.92 2.11
N GLY A 182 24.32 41.07 2.91
CA GLY A 182 24.73 40.76 4.27
C GLY A 182 25.84 39.71 4.45
N THR A 183 26.46 39.16 3.39
CA THR A 183 27.54 38.15 3.58
C THR A 183 28.88 38.53 2.96
N TYR A 184 28.93 39.39 1.94
CA TYR A 184 30.20 39.81 1.33
C TYR A 184 30.16 41.26 0.88
N GLY A 185 30.82 42.12 1.66
CA GLY A 185 31.30 43.42 1.18
C GLY A 185 30.44 44.61 1.55
N ALA A 186 30.76 45.22 2.70
CA ALA A 186 30.65 46.66 2.84
C ALA A 186 32.01 47.27 2.45
N PRO A 187 32.12 48.01 1.33
CA PRO A 187 33.31 48.77 1.01
C PRO A 187 33.12 50.23 1.46
N TYR A 188 34.03 50.69 2.34
CA TYR A 188 34.28 52.09 2.77
C TYR A 188 33.26 52.72 3.76
N GLY A 189 33.64 53.24 4.92
CA GLY A 189 34.96 53.41 5.51
C GLY A 189 34.89 54.05 6.91
N ALA A 190 35.71 53.52 7.82
CA ALA A 190 36.31 54.25 8.94
C ALA A 190 37.42 53.35 9.51
N PRO A 191 38.70 53.60 9.16
CA PRO A 191 39.82 52.78 9.62
C PRO A 191 40.21 53.20 11.04
N TYR A 192 39.53 52.66 12.06
CA TYR A 192 40.19 52.50 13.35
C TYR A 192 41.04 51.23 13.26
N VAL A 193 42.29 51.43 12.84
CA VAL A 193 43.34 50.44 12.92
C VAL A 193 43.58 50.21 14.41
N ILE A 194 43.10 49.09 14.95
CA ILE A 194 43.55 48.56 16.23
C ILE A 194 44.83 47.77 15.92
N PRO A 195 46.02 48.26 16.31
CA PRO A 195 47.27 47.62 15.92
C PRO A 195 47.65 46.57 16.98
N TYR A 196 46.89 45.48 17.09
CA TYR A 196 47.37 44.24 17.71
C TYR A 196 46.66 43.02 17.10
N GLY A 197 47.41 42.25 16.30
CA GLY A 197 47.14 40.84 16.04
C GLY A 197 45.85 40.52 15.29
N GLY A 198 45.76 40.93 14.02
CA GLY A 198 44.65 40.62 13.13
C GLY A 198 44.52 39.12 12.83
N VAL A 199 43.79 38.40 13.67
CA VAL A 199 43.16 37.14 13.29
C VAL A 199 41.92 37.53 12.49
N PRO A 200 41.78 37.15 11.21
CA PRO A 200 40.55 37.42 10.48
C PRO A 200 39.40 36.81 11.26
N TYR A 201 38.40 37.63 11.61
CA TYR A 201 37.14 37.15 12.15
C TYR A 201 36.49 36.26 11.09
N ARG A 202 36.87 34.98 11.09
CA ARG A 202 36.08 33.92 10.48
C ARG A 202 34.75 33.98 11.20
N GLY A 203 33.68 34.25 10.45
CA GLY A 203 32.32 34.09 10.97
C GLY A 203 32.17 32.76 11.70
N PRO A 204 31.20 32.64 12.62
CA PRO A 204 30.99 31.41 13.35
C PRO A 204 31.02 30.22 12.38
N PRO A 205 31.80 29.17 12.69
CA PRO A 205 31.92 28.04 11.79
C PRO A 205 30.52 27.53 11.43
N PRO A 206 30.28 27.12 10.18
CA PRO A 206 28.98 26.59 9.79
C PRO A 206 28.58 25.49 10.78
N ALA A 207 27.30 25.50 11.18
CA ALA A 207 26.79 24.48 12.08
C ALA A 207 27.13 23.10 11.51
N LEU A 208 27.80 22.27 12.31
CA LEU A 208 28.18 20.92 11.90
C LEU A 208 26.91 20.20 11.42
N PRO A 209 26.96 19.50 10.27
CA PRO A 209 25.83 18.71 9.81
C PRO A 209 25.34 17.81 10.93
N ASP A 210 24.02 17.69 11.10
CA ASP A 210 23.47 16.73 12.06
C ASP A 210 23.83 15.32 11.60
N MET A 211 24.84 14.75 12.25
CA MET A 211 25.37 13.41 11.98
C MET A 211 24.47 12.31 12.55
N ARG A 212 23.34 12.66 13.19
CA ARG A 212 22.36 11.67 13.64
C ARG A 212 21.74 10.96 12.43
N PRO A 213 21.51 9.64 12.51
CA PRO A 213 20.85 8.89 11.45
C PRO A 213 19.46 9.47 11.18
N GLN A 214 19.27 10.07 10.01
CA GLN A 214 17.95 10.55 9.60
C GLN A 214 17.09 9.36 9.19
N LEU A 215 15.95 9.17 9.87
CA LEU A 215 14.93 8.21 9.50
C LEU A 215 14.19 8.70 8.23
N ARG A 216 14.10 7.83 7.23
CA ARG A 216 13.45 8.06 5.93
C ARG A 216 12.54 6.87 5.58
N GLY A 217 11.60 7.08 4.66
CA GLY A 217 10.79 5.99 4.11
C GLY A 217 9.92 5.24 5.13
N CYS A 218 9.38 5.92 6.13
CA CYS A 218 8.50 5.30 7.12
C CYS A 218 7.19 4.82 6.47
N GLY A 219 7.00 3.50 6.39
CA GLY A 219 5.82 2.85 5.82
C GLY A 219 5.18 1.85 6.76
N ILE A 220 4.36 0.95 6.21
CA ILE A 220 3.69 -0.10 7.00
C ILE A 220 4.70 -1.09 7.59
N ALA A 221 5.81 -1.32 6.89
CA ALA A 221 6.85 -2.25 7.30
C ALA A 221 7.78 -1.69 8.40
N GLY A 222 7.92 -0.37 8.54
CA GLY A 222 8.90 0.25 9.43
C GLY A 222 9.49 1.54 8.84
N CYS A 223 10.54 2.05 9.47
CA CYS A 223 11.33 3.18 8.99
C CYS A 223 12.76 2.71 8.64
N GLN A 224 13.41 3.38 7.69
CA GLN A 224 14.79 3.07 7.31
C GLN A 224 15.67 4.31 7.47
N ASP A 225 16.84 4.21 8.09
CA ASP A 225 17.73 5.37 8.18
C ASP A 225 18.65 5.51 6.97
N THR A 226 19.34 6.65 6.90
CA THR A 226 20.37 6.95 5.89
C THR A 226 21.54 5.96 5.85
N GLN A 227 21.71 5.13 6.88
CA GLN A 227 22.74 4.10 6.96
C GLN A 227 22.20 2.70 6.60
N GLY A 228 20.92 2.60 6.23
CA GLY A 228 20.27 1.35 5.85
C GLY A 228 19.73 0.53 7.02
N ASN A 229 19.79 1.04 8.25
CA ASN A 229 19.19 0.37 9.40
C ASN A 229 17.68 0.44 9.32
N HIS A 230 17.01 -0.64 9.72
CA HIS A 230 15.56 -0.76 9.69
C HIS A 230 15.00 -0.76 11.12
N TYR A 231 13.99 0.06 11.34
CA TYR A 231 13.29 0.22 12.61
C TYR A 231 11.85 -0.25 12.45
N ASP A 232 11.34 -0.94 13.46
CA ASP A 232 9.94 -1.32 13.50
C ASP A 232 9.02 -0.11 13.76
N ARG A 233 7.72 -0.35 13.72
CA ARG A 233 6.70 0.71 13.92
C ARG A 233 6.69 1.27 15.35
N ALA A 234 7.32 0.58 16.31
CA ALA A 234 7.51 1.06 17.68
C ALA A 234 8.81 1.86 17.85
N GLY A 235 9.57 2.08 16.77
CA GLY A 235 10.85 2.79 16.79
C GLY A 235 12.00 1.95 17.33
N ARG A 236 11.83 0.63 17.46
CA ARG A 236 12.91 -0.27 17.88
C ARG A 236 13.70 -0.71 16.67
N LEU A 237 15.01 -0.82 16.85
CA LEU A 237 15.91 -1.33 15.81
C LEU A 237 15.59 -2.81 15.55
N ASP A 238 15.18 -3.14 14.34
CA ASP A 238 14.88 -4.51 13.91
C ASP A 238 16.09 -5.14 13.18
N ARG A 239 16.78 -4.34 12.37
CA ARG A 239 17.95 -4.76 11.61
C ARG A 239 18.96 -3.62 11.52
N TYR A 240 20.22 -3.91 11.83
CA TYR A 240 21.31 -2.97 11.61
C TYR A 240 22.21 -3.45 10.46
N VAL A 241 22.68 -2.50 9.65
CA VAL A 241 23.66 -2.72 8.59
C VAL A 241 25.00 -2.23 9.11
N ARG A 242 25.98 -3.12 9.19
CA ARG A 242 27.34 -2.75 9.56
C ARG A 242 28.04 -2.06 8.38
N PRO A 243 29.12 -1.30 8.64
CA PRO A 243 29.94 -0.71 7.58
C PRO A 243 30.53 -1.74 6.58
N ASP A 244 30.59 -3.02 6.95
CA ASP A 244 31.00 -4.14 6.09
C ASP A 244 29.86 -4.64 5.17
N GLY A 245 28.69 -3.98 5.19
CA GLY A 245 27.49 -4.34 4.43
C GLY A 245 26.71 -5.53 5.01
N ARG A 246 27.16 -6.14 6.11
CA ARG A 246 26.46 -7.28 6.71
C ARG A 246 25.27 -6.80 7.52
N THR A 247 24.15 -7.50 7.36
CA THR A 247 22.94 -7.25 8.15
C THR A 247 22.94 -8.14 9.39
N CYS A 248 22.72 -7.52 10.54
CA CYS A 248 22.66 -8.20 11.82
C CYS A 248 21.33 -7.89 12.51
N ARG A 249 20.80 -8.87 13.24
CA ARG A 249 19.60 -8.71 14.07
C ARG A 249 20.02 -8.55 15.53
N PRO A 250 19.37 -7.66 16.30
CA PRO A 250 19.62 -7.57 17.73
C PRO A 250 19.22 -8.90 18.40
N ALA A 251 20.07 -9.41 19.28
CA ALA A 251 19.73 -10.55 20.11
C ALA A 251 18.54 -10.16 20.99
N ARG A 252 17.45 -10.93 20.93
CA ARG A 252 16.27 -10.71 21.80
C ARG A 252 16.72 -10.92 23.25
N SER A 253 16.79 -9.84 24.01
CA SER A 253 16.96 -9.85 25.48
C SER A 253 15.60 -9.93 26.18
#